data_AF-W0IYM3-F1
#
_entry.id   AF-W0IYM3-F1
#
_cell.length_a   1.000
_cell.length_b   1.000
_cell.length_c   1.000
_cell.angle_alpha   90.00
_cell.angle_beta   90.00
_cell.angle_gamma   90.00
#
_symmetry.space_group_name_H-M   'P 1'
#
loop_
_entity.id
_entity.type
_entity.pdbx_description
1 polymer ?
#
loop_
_entity_poly.entity_id
_entity_poly.type
_entity_poly.pdbx_seq_one_letter_code
_entity_poly.pdbx_strand_id
1 'polypeptide(L)'
;MKKFILIISALAFASGLFAASPAETGQALYTACNDLYAANSARLKIATASGDKAAIAQAKADNTAASAAFRTENLASVQSLLSDIDAIATVNPNVATWAIKFSLNAKNIDPATGKTLPVFDQDADDAGLARKLLTIGTGGQSYYYYQYYATADELNALDGSGTGGIYLAGIRRAKALGILADFAPVWNAKHLGQGIVESAFVKWFNGHAKKIADTNKGAAIDLLAKEQTAVSLLPNQTAATNKRIDDLRKQIALLKEVK
;
A
#
# COMPACT_ATOMS: atom_id res chain seq x y z
N MET A 1 33.08 25.38 11.68
CA MET A 1 32.46 24.88 12.93
C MET A 1 31.89 23.49 12.66
N LYS A 2 32.54 22.45 13.17
CA LYS A 2 32.18 21.03 12.96
C LYS A 2 31.00 20.69 13.89
N LYS A 3 29.84 20.36 13.33
CA LYS A 3 28.67 19.92 14.10
C LYS A 3 28.79 18.42 14.37
N PHE A 4 28.93 18.07 15.64
CA PHE A 4 28.86 16.69 16.12
C PHE A 4 27.45 16.15 15.83
N ILE A 5 27.35 15.25 14.86
CA ILE A 5 26.15 14.41 14.70
C ILE A 5 26.28 13.34 15.78
N LEU A 6 25.38 13.42 16.75
CA LEU A 6 25.18 12.41 17.78
C LEU A 6 24.79 11.10 17.07
N ILE A 7 25.78 10.26 16.79
CA ILE A 7 25.57 8.86 16.45
C ILE A 7 25.07 8.23 17.75
N ILE A 8 23.78 7.92 17.79
CA ILE A 8 23.16 7.15 18.88
C ILE A 8 23.95 5.84 18.96
N SER A 9 24.85 5.82 19.93
CA SER A 9 25.79 4.75 20.15
C SER A 9 25.03 3.60 20.79
N ALA A 10 25.13 2.43 20.18
CA ALA A 10 25.03 1.10 20.79
C ALA A 10 23.98 0.95 21.91
N LEU A 11 22.83 0.38 21.58
CA LEU A 11 22.14 -0.49 22.54
C LEU A 11 23.03 -1.73 22.75
N ALA A 12 23.97 -1.60 23.68
CA ALA A 12 24.70 -2.73 24.24
C ALA A 12 23.69 -3.59 25.01
N PHE A 13 23.25 -4.69 24.40
CA PHE A 13 22.60 -5.80 25.09
C PHE A 13 23.65 -6.49 25.98
N ALA A 14 23.90 -5.93 27.16
CA ALA A 14 24.73 -6.56 28.18
C ALA A 14 24.08 -6.36 29.55
N SER A 15 23.19 -7.27 29.94
CA SER A 15 23.08 -7.89 31.29
C SER A 15 21.67 -8.44 31.56
N GLY A 16 21.56 -9.77 31.66
CA GLY A 16 20.35 -10.49 32.06
C GLY A 16 20.13 -11.78 31.25
N LEU A 17 20.53 -12.92 31.81
CA LEU A 17 20.49 -14.26 31.19
C LEU A 17 19.06 -14.87 31.16
N PHE A 18 18.12 -14.15 30.55
CA PHE A 18 16.98 -14.76 29.89
C PHE A 18 17.21 -14.55 28.40
N ALA A 19 17.38 -15.62 27.63
CA ALA A 19 17.38 -15.48 26.18
C ALA A 19 16.03 -14.82 25.80
N ALA A 20 16.08 -13.59 25.30
CA ALA A 20 14.87 -12.87 24.90
C ALA A 20 14.10 -13.77 23.93
N SER A 21 12.80 -13.91 24.16
CA SER A 21 11.94 -14.65 23.24
C SER A 21 11.96 -13.99 21.86
N PRO A 22 11.69 -14.73 20.77
CA PRO A 22 11.58 -14.16 19.43
C PRO A 22 10.60 -12.98 19.36
N ALA A 23 9.52 -13.00 20.16
CA ALA A 23 8.56 -11.91 20.25
C ALA A 23 9.16 -10.65 20.88
N GLU A 24 9.97 -10.77 21.94
CA GLU A 24 10.64 -9.65 22.59
C GLU A 24 11.74 -9.06 21.71
N THR A 25 12.55 -9.91 21.06
CA THR A 25 13.53 -9.47 20.07
C THR A 25 12.86 -8.74 18.90
N GLY A 26 11.78 -9.30 18.37
CA GLY A 26 10.99 -8.69 17.30
C GLY A 26 10.39 -7.35 17.71
N GLN A 27 9.87 -7.24 18.93
CA GLN A 27 9.32 -5.99 19.45
C GLN A 27 10.41 -4.91 19.60
N ALA A 28 11.61 -5.26 20.07
CA ALA A 28 12.70 -4.30 20.20
C ALA A 28 13.12 -3.74 18.84
N LEU A 29 13.29 -4.60 17.82
CA LEU A 29 13.63 -4.19 16.46
C LEU A 29 12.50 -3.35 15.82
N TYR A 30 11.25 -3.75 16.03
CA TYR A 30 10.09 -3.00 15.55
C TYR A 30 10.00 -1.62 16.17
N THR A 31 10.21 -1.50 17.48
CA THR A 31 10.26 -0.20 18.19
C THR A 31 11.39 0.67 17.65
N ALA A 32 12.61 0.15 17.53
CA ALA A 32 13.74 0.90 16.99
C ALA A 32 13.46 1.43 15.56
N CYS A 33 12.81 0.62 14.73
CA CYS A 33 12.37 1.01 13.40
C CYS A 33 11.34 2.17 13.44
N ASN A 34 10.34 2.07 14.32
CA ASN A 34 9.33 3.11 14.49
C ASN A 34 9.90 4.42 15.04
N ASP A 35 10.83 4.35 15.99
CA ASP A 35 11.50 5.52 16.55
C ASP A 35 12.32 6.26 15.48
N LEU A 36 13.02 5.52 14.62
CA LEU A 36 13.72 6.08 13.46
C LEU A 36 12.75 6.80 12.52
N TYR A 37 11.62 6.17 12.18
CA TYR A 37 10.59 6.79 11.33
C TYR A 37 9.98 8.03 11.96
N ALA A 38 9.70 8.01 13.26
CA ALA A 38 9.16 9.14 14.00
C ALA A 38 10.13 10.33 14.02
N ALA A 39 11.41 10.08 14.32
CA ALA A 39 12.46 11.10 14.33
C ALA A 39 12.64 11.76 12.96
N ASN A 40 12.68 10.98 11.88
CA ASN A 40 12.82 11.51 10.52
C ASN A 40 11.56 12.25 10.05
N SER A 41 10.38 11.76 10.41
CA SER A 41 9.12 12.46 10.12
C SER A 41 9.05 13.82 10.82
N ALA A 42 9.53 13.91 12.07
CA ALA A 42 9.63 15.18 12.79
C ALA A 42 10.58 16.16 12.09
N ARG A 43 11.77 15.70 11.66
CA ARG A 43 12.71 16.52 10.88
C ARG A 43 12.10 17.04 9.58
N LEU A 44 11.40 16.19 8.85
CA LEU A 44 10.74 16.58 7.60
C LEU A 44 9.63 17.62 7.84
N LYS A 45 8.84 17.47 8.91
CA LYS A 45 7.82 18.46 9.30
C LYS A 45 8.44 19.82 9.62
N ILE A 46 9.53 19.86 10.38
CA ILE A 46 10.27 21.10 10.69
C ILE A 46 10.79 21.76 9.41
N ALA A 47 11.42 20.99 8.52
CA ALA A 47 11.92 21.50 7.23
C ALA A 47 10.78 21.98 6.31
N THR A 48 9.61 21.33 6.37
CA THR A 48 8.44 21.74 5.58
C THR A 48 7.85 23.04 6.11
N ALA A 49 7.79 23.19 7.44
CA ALA A 49 7.30 24.40 8.10
C ALA A 49 8.19 25.62 7.84
N SER A 50 9.48 25.44 7.60
CA SER A 50 10.38 26.54 7.23
C SER A 50 10.25 26.98 5.76
N GLY A 51 9.57 26.21 4.91
CA GLY A 51 9.44 26.49 3.48
C GLY A 51 10.74 26.37 2.66
N ASP A 52 11.83 25.96 3.30
CA ASP A 52 13.14 25.82 2.66
C ASP A 52 13.20 24.53 1.83
N LYS A 53 13.17 24.68 0.50
CA LYS A 53 13.23 23.56 -0.45
C LYS A 53 14.51 22.72 -0.31
N ALA A 54 15.64 23.34 0.02
CA ALA A 54 16.90 22.64 0.20
C ALA A 54 16.86 21.81 1.49
N ALA A 55 16.36 22.38 2.59
CA ALA A 55 16.15 21.64 3.84
C ALA A 55 15.17 20.47 3.69
N ILE A 56 14.09 20.64 2.92
CA ILE A 56 13.13 19.57 2.62
C ILE A 56 13.81 18.46 1.80
N ALA A 57 14.58 18.82 0.78
CA ALA A 57 15.30 17.84 -0.04
C ALA A 57 16.32 17.05 0.79
N GLN A 58 17.09 17.74 1.64
CA GLN A 58 18.05 17.11 2.54
C GLN A 58 17.36 16.16 3.53
N ALA A 59 16.28 16.60 4.18
CA ALA A 59 15.54 15.77 5.13
C ALA A 59 14.96 14.50 4.46
N LYS A 60 14.53 14.58 3.19
CA LYS A 60 14.09 13.40 2.42
C LYS A 60 15.25 12.46 2.09
N ALA A 61 16.40 13.01 1.70
CA ALA A 61 17.61 12.22 1.43
C ALA A 61 18.10 11.50 2.69
N ASP A 62 18.19 12.22 3.81
CA ASP A 62 18.60 11.66 5.12
C ASP A 62 17.64 10.55 5.57
N ASN A 63 16.33 10.75 5.42
CA ASN A 63 15.35 9.72 5.78
C ASN A 63 15.50 8.45 4.91
N THR A 64 15.77 8.63 3.62
CA THR A 64 15.99 7.51 2.68
C THR A 64 17.25 6.75 3.06
N ALA A 65 18.36 7.46 3.31
CA ALA A 65 19.63 6.88 3.71
C ALA A 65 19.54 6.15 5.06
N ALA A 66 18.89 6.76 6.05
CA ALA A 66 18.67 6.16 7.36
C ALA A 66 17.83 4.88 7.29
N SER A 67 16.76 4.89 6.48
CA SER A 67 15.92 3.70 6.26
C SER A 67 16.68 2.58 5.56
N ALA A 68 17.56 2.91 4.62
CA ALA A 68 18.42 1.94 3.94
C ALA A 68 19.47 1.37 4.90
N ALA A 69 20.12 2.21 5.70
CA ALA A 69 21.11 1.78 6.70
C ALA A 69 20.49 0.86 7.74
N PHE A 70 19.35 1.23 8.33
CA PHE A 70 18.63 0.39 9.28
C PHE A 70 18.29 -0.97 8.68
N ARG A 71 17.83 -0.98 7.42
CA ARG A 71 17.50 -2.22 6.72
C ARG A 71 18.71 -3.14 6.57
N THR A 72 19.82 -2.60 6.06
CA THR A 72 21.05 -3.37 5.88
C THR A 72 21.57 -3.93 7.20
N GLU A 73 21.58 -3.12 8.27
CA GLU A 73 22.09 -3.53 9.58
C GLU A 73 21.23 -4.60 10.25
N ASN A 74 19.90 -4.51 10.12
CA ASN A 74 18.98 -5.35 10.88
C ASN A 74 18.37 -6.50 10.08
N LEU A 75 18.68 -6.64 8.77
CA LEU A 75 18.05 -7.64 7.91
C LEU A 75 18.20 -9.06 8.43
N ALA A 76 19.43 -9.47 8.79
CA ALA A 76 19.68 -10.81 9.29
C ALA A 76 18.88 -11.10 10.59
N SER A 77 18.86 -10.14 11.52
CA SER A 77 18.13 -10.25 12.78
C SER A 77 16.61 -10.29 12.58
N VAL A 78 16.07 -9.62 11.58
CA VAL A 78 14.64 -9.71 11.25
C VAL A 78 14.32 -11.02 10.54
N GLN A 79 15.20 -11.49 9.64
CA GLN A 79 15.03 -12.76 8.92
C GLN A 79 15.06 -13.96 9.87
N SER A 80 15.86 -13.92 10.94
CA SER A 80 15.88 -15.00 11.93
C SER A 80 14.56 -15.13 12.71
N LEU A 81 13.69 -14.12 12.70
CA LEU A 81 12.36 -14.20 13.34
C LEU A 81 11.33 -14.98 12.51
N LEU A 82 11.61 -15.23 11.22
CA LEU A 82 10.61 -15.79 10.30
C LEU A 82 10.26 -17.25 10.62
N SER A 83 11.18 -18.01 11.24
CA SER A 83 10.90 -19.37 11.73
C SER A 83 9.84 -19.39 12.82
N ASP A 84 9.75 -18.33 13.62
CA ASP A 84 8.87 -18.22 14.79
C ASP A 84 7.65 -17.33 14.53
N ILE A 85 7.38 -17.00 13.26
CA ILE A 85 6.45 -15.93 12.90
C ILE A 85 5.02 -16.18 13.37
N ASP A 86 4.60 -17.45 13.43
CA ASP A 86 3.25 -17.83 13.88
C ASP A 86 3.12 -17.65 15.40
N ALA A 87 4.15 -18.01 16.17
CA ALA A 87 4.20 -17.78 17.61
C ALA A 87 4.24 -16.27 17.93
N ILE A 88 5.04 -15.50 17.18
CA ILE A 88 5.07 -14.05 17.29
C ILE A 88 3.70 -13.47 16.96
N ALA A 89 3.02 -13.96 15.92
CA ALA A 89 1.70 -13.46 15.52
C ALA A 89 0.62 -13.67 16.58
N THR A 90 0.70 -14.73 17.39
CA THR A 90 -0.22 -14.96 18.52
C THR A 90 -0.07 -13.91 19.61
N VAL A 91 1.15 -13.45 19.87
CA VAL A 91 1.44 -12.48 20.95
C VAL A 91 1.33 -11.04 20.44
N ASN A 92 1.87 -10.78 19.26
CA ASN A 92 1.97 -9.45 18.67
C ASN A 92 1.86 -9.53 17.13
N PRO A 93 0.63 -9.48 16.58
CA PRO A 93 0.42 -9.57 15.14
C PRO A 93 1.07 -8.42 14.36
N ASN A 94 1.24 -7.24 14.97
CA ASN A 94 1.89 -6.11 14.30
C ASN A 94 3.38 -6.37 14.06
N VAL A 95 4.08 -6.93 15.04
CA VAL A 95 5.50 -7.32 14.90
C VAL A 95 5.65 -8.41 13.83
N ALA A 96 4.79 -9.43 13.85
CA ALA A 96 4.83 -10.49 12.84
C ALA A 96 4.58 -9.94 11.42
N THR A 97 3.54 -9.14 11.23
CA THR A 97 3.27 -8.54 9.91
C THR A 97 4.39 -7.61 9.45
N TRP A 98 5.01 -6.86 10.35
CA TRP A 98 6.17 -6.04 10.06
C TRP A 98 7.37 -6.87 9.62
N ALA A 99 7.74 -7.92 10.36
CA ALA A 99 8.91 -8.76 10.06
C ALA A 99 8.80 -9.44 8.69
N ILE A 100 7.61 -9.95 8.35
CA ILE A 100 7.31 -10.49 7.01
C ILE A 100 7.56 -9.42 5.94
N LYS A 101 6.90 -8.27 6.06
CA LYS A 101 6.97 -7.20 5.05
C LYS A 101 8.38 -6.62 4.93
N PHE A 102 9.09 -6.48 6.05
CA PHE A 102 10.46 -5.98 6.07
C PHE A 102 11.38 -6.91 5.27
N SER A 103 11.31 -8.21 5.54
CA SER A 103 12.12 -9.24 4.87
C SER A 103 11.81 -9.30 3.37
N LEU A 104 10.53 -9.36 3.00
CA LEU A 104 10.11 -9.43 1.60
C LEU A 104 10.45 -8.15 0.82
N ASN A 105 10.25 -6.96 1.42
CA ASN A 105 10.65 -5.70 0.80
C ASN A 105 12.16 -5.60 0.62
N ALA A 106 12.97 -6.17 1.51
CA ALA A 106 14.43 -6.11 1.43
C ALA A 106 14.97 -6.94 0.25
N LYS A 107 14.38 -8.10 -0.02
CA LYS A 107 14.70 -8.92 -1.19
C LYS A 107 14.31 -8.25 -2.52
N ASN A 108 13.26 -7.42 -2.49
CA ASN A 108 12.65 -6.86 -3.69
C ASN A 108 12.89 -5.34 -3.81
N ILE A 109 14.14 -4.90 -3.58
CA ILE A 109 14.57 -3.52 -3.86
C ILE A 109 15.28 -3.50 -5.21
N ASP A 110 14.92 -2.56 -6.07
CA ASP A 110 15.70 -2.23 -7.26
C ASP A 110 17.06 -1.66 -6.85
N PRO A 111 18.18 -2.33 -7.15
CA PRO A 111 19.51 -1.86 -6.75
C PRO A 111 19.91 -0.54 -7.42
N ALA A 112 19.32 -0.20 -8.57
CA ALA A 112 19.62 1.05 -9.28
C ALA A 112 18.89 2.25 -8.67
N THR A 113 17.66 2.06 -8.19
CA THR A 113 16.82 3.16 -7.68
C THR A 113 16.62 3.16 -6.18
N GLY A 114 16.98 2.09 -5.48
CA GLY A 114 16.77 1.89 -4.05
C GLY A 114 15.29 1.78 -3.66
N LYS A 115 14.39 1.58 -4.64
CA LYS A 115 12.94 1.52 -4.43
C LYS A 115 12.45 0.08 -4.43
N THR A 116 11.41 -0.18 -3.65
CA THR A 116 10.67 -1.45 -3.70
C THR A 116 10.12 -1.67 -5.10
N LEU A 117 10.37 -2.86 -5.66
CA LEU A 117 9.89 -3.25 -6.97
C LEU A 117 8.36 -3.24 -7.02
N PRO A 118 7.75 -2.87 -8.15
CA PRO A 118 6.29 -2.89 -8.30
C PRO A 118 5.73 -4.32 -8.35
N VAL A 119 6.59 -5.30 -8.65
CA VAL A 119 6.30 -6.73 -8.73
C VAL A 119 7.44 -7.45 -8.03
N PHE A 120 7.11 -8.38 -7.15
CA PHE A 120 8.12 -9.18 -6.46
C PHE A 120 8.40 -10.45 -7.24
N ASP A 121 9.56 -11.05 -6.99
CA ASP A 121 9.86 -12.38 -7.51
C ASP A 121 8.80 -13.36 -7.02
N GLN A 122 8.29 -14.21 -7.92
CA GLN A 122 7.19 -15.14 -7.64
C GLN A 122 7.72 -16.44 -7.02
N ASP A 123 8.62 -16.30 -6.06
CA ASP A 123 9.15 -17.42 -5.27
C ASP A 123 8.05 -18.01 -4.38
N ALA A 124 7.98 -19.34 -4.32
CA ALA A 124 6.89 -20.04 -3.64
C ALA A 124 6.94 -19.87 -2.12
N ASP A 125 8.13 -19.83 -1.53
CA ASP A 125 8.32 -19.67 -0.09
C ASP A 125 7.98 -18.24 0.33
N ASP A 126 8.42 -17.25 -0.44
CA ASP A 126 8.09 -15.84 -0.22
C ASP A 126 6.58 -15.56 -0.40
N ALA A 127 5.95 -16.18 -1.40
CA ALA A 127 4.49 -16.12 -1.57
C ALA A 127 3.77 -16.81 -0.41
N GLY A 128 4.26 -17.96 0.07
CA GLY A 128 3.74 -18.65 1.25
C GLY A 128 3.83 -17.81 2.52
N LEU A 129 4.96 -17.14 2.72
CA LEU A 129 5.17 -16.21 3.82
C LEU A 129 4.24 -14.99 3.74
N ALA A 130 4.12 -14.38 2.55
CA ALA A 130 3.20 -13.27 2.31
C ALA A 130 1.73 -13.67 2.53
N ARG A 131 1.35 -14.90 2.19
CA ARG A 131 -0.01 -15.43 2.37
C ARG A 131 -0.42 -15.47 3.84
N LYS A 132 0.51 -15.61 4.79
CA LYS A 132 0.21 -15.49 6.24
C LYS A 132 -0.42 -14.13 6.60
N LEU A 133 -0.13 -13.06 5.86
CA LEU A 133 -0.73 -11.73 6.07
C LEU A 133 -2.24 -11.69 5.77
N LEU A 134 -2.78 -12.70 5.09
CA LEU A 134 -4.23 -12.84 4.89
C LEU A 134 -4.96 -13.15 6.20
N THR A 135 -4.31 -13.83 7.15
CA THR A 135 -4.94 -14.35 8.37
C THR A 135 -4.37 -13.77 9.67
N ILE A 136 -3.14 -13.25 9.68
CA ILE A 136 -2.56 -12.65 10.90
C ILE A 136 -3.42 -11.47 11.39
N GLY A 137 -3.76 -11.48 12.68
CA GLY A 137 -4.64 -10.51 13.30
C GLY A 137 -6.05 -10.60 12.72
N THR A 138 -6.52 -9.54 12.06
CA THR A 138 -7.81 -9.51 11.35
C THR A 138 -7.66 -9.59 9.83
N GLY A 139 -6.47 -9.94 9.33
CA GLY A 139 -6.17 -9.88 7.89
C GLY A 139 -6.05 -8.44 7.35
N GLY A 140 -5.93 -7.44 8.23
CA GLY A 140 -5.82 -6.02 7.85
C GLY A 140 -4.56 -5.68 7.01
N GLN A 141 -3.61 -6.61 6.90
CA GLN A 141 -2.40 -6.48 6.06
C GLN A 141 -2.45 -7.31 4.77
N SER A 142 -3.60 -7.95 4.47
CA SER A 142 -3.81 -8.78 3.27
C SER A 142 -3.55 -8.05 1.95
N TYR A 143 -3.74 -6.73 1.92
CA TYR A 143 -3.41 -5.89 0.75
C TYR A 143 -1.97 -6.11 0.25
N TYR A 144 -1.04 -6.46 1.14
CA TYR A 144 0.35 -6.69 0.78
C TYR A 144 0.51 -7.93 -0.09
N TYR A 145 -0.14 -9.04 0.27
CA TYR A 145 -0.18 -10.25 -0.55
C TYR A 145 -0.81 -9.95 -1.92
N TYR A 146 -1.98 -9.30 -1.94
CA TYR A 146 -2.67 -8.98 -3.18
C TYR A 146 -1.87 -8.07 -4.10
N GLN A 147 -1.10 -7.12 -3.55
CA GLN A 147 -0.32 -6.20 -4.37
C GLN A 147 0.86 -6.87 -5.06
N TYR A 148 1.54 -7.83 -4.38
CA TYR A 148 2.85 -8.31 -4.84
C TYR A 148 2.87 -9.76 -5.32
N TYR A 149 1.96 -10.61 -4.82
CA TYR A 149 2.00 -12.06 -5.06
C TYR A 149 0.75 -12.63 -5.70
N ALA A 150 -0.43 -12.01 -5.52
CA ALA A 150 -1.66 -12.59 -6.04
C ALA A 150 -1.61 -12.82 -7.56
N THR A 151 -2.14 -13.97 -7.96
CA THR A 151 -2.32 -14.36 -9.37
C THR A 151 -3.52 -13.64 -9.98
N ALA A 152 -3.65 -13.72 -11.31
CA ALA A 152 -4.83 -13.20 -12.00
C ALA A 152 -6.12 -13.85 -11.49
N ASP A 153 -6.11 -15.16 -11.30
CA ASP A 153 -7.27 -15.93 -10.83
C ASP A 153 -7.66 -15.55 -9.41
N GLU A 154 -6.68 -15.42 -8.51
CA GLU A 154 -6.92 -14.96 -7.14
C GLU A 154 -7.53 -13.56 -7.14
N LEU A 155 -7.01 -12.62 -7.95
CA LEU A 155 -7.60 -11.29 -8.05
C LEU A 155 -9.05 -11.33 -8.56
N ASN A 156 -9.32 -12.11 -9.61
CA ASN A 156 -10.65 -12.23 -10.19
C ASN A 156 -11.67 -12.84 -9.22
N ALA A 157 -11.21 -13.78 -8.38
CA ALA A 157 -12.01 -14.43 -7.35
C ALA A 157 -12.33 -13.56 -6.12
N LEU A 158 -11.68 -12.39 -5.95
CA LEU A 158 -11.95 -11.52 -4.81
C LEU A 158 -13.37 -10.93 -4.89
N ASP A 159 -14.16 -11.06 -3.82
CA ASP A 159 -15.54 -10.59 -3.73
C ASP A 159 -15.70 -9.09 -3.43
N GLY A 160 -14.68 -8.29 -3.76
CA GLY A 160 -14.58 -6.90 -3.35
C GLY A 160 -14.18 -6.77 -1.87
N SER A 161 -13.52 -5.67 -1.50
CA SER A 161 -13.12 -5.41 -0.12
C SER A 161 -13.66 -4.08 0.40
N GLY A 162 -14.15 -4.09 1.64
CA GLY A 162 -14.52 -2.91 2.43
C GLY A 162 -13.38 -1.92 2.69
N THR A 163 -12.16 -2.19 2.19
CA THR A 163 -10.96 -1.42 2.47
C THR A 163 -10.36 -0.82 1.19
N GLY A 164 -10.10 0.49 1.21
CA GLY A 164 -9.40 1.17 0.11
C GLY A 164 -7.99 0.62 -0.15
N GLY A 165 -7.35 0.03 0.87
CA GLY A 165 -6.04 -0.61 0.75
C GLY A 165 -6.04 -1.81 -0.19
N ILE A 166 -7.00 -2.74 -0.03
CA ILE A 166 -7.12 -3.92 -0.91
C ILE A 166 -7.56 -3.51 -2.31
N TYR A 167 -8.46 -2.53 -2.42
CA TYR A 167 -8.84 -1.96 -3.71
C TYR A 167 -7.60 -1.53 -4.53
N LEU A 168 -6.75 -0.69 -3.92
CA LEU A 168 -5.55 -0.18 -4.57
C LEU A 168 -4.52 -1.26 -4.85
N ALA A 169 -4.36 -2.24 -3.94
CA ALA A 169 -3.48 -3.38 -4.13
C ALA A 169 -3.88 -4.19 -5.37
N GLY A 170 -5.17 -4.53 -5.51
CA GLY A 170 -5.71 -5.25 -6.66
C GLY A 170 -5.47 -4.51 -7.97
N ILE A 171 -5.72 -3.19 -8.02
CA ILE A 171 -5.46 -2.38 -9.22
C ILE A 171 -3.98 -2.35 -9.59
N ARG A 172 -3.09 -2.18 -8.62
CA ARG A 172 -1.63 -2.19 -8.86
C ARG A 172 -1.16 -3.53 -9.40
N ARG A 173 -1.65 -4.63 -8.82
CA ARG A 173 -1.28 -5.97 -9.26
C ARG A 173 -1.87 -6.32 -10.61
N ALA A 174 -3.13 -6.00 -10.87
CA ALA A 174 -3.75 -6.19 -12.18
C ALA A 174 -3.01 -5.43 -13.29
N LYS A 175 -2.51 -4.23 -12.99
CA LYS A 175 -1.63 -3.48 -13.91
C LYS A 175 -0.33 -4.23 -14.17
N ALA A 176 0.32 -4.75 -13.12
CA ALA A 176 1.54 -5.53 -13.25
C ALA A 176 1.35 -6.83 -14.05
N LEU A 177 0.20 -7.47 -13.92
CA LEU A 177 -0.17 -8.69 -14.64
C LEU A 177 -0.68 -8.44 -16.07
N GLY A 178 -0.84 -7.17 -16.48
CA GLY A 178 -1.35 -6.82 -17.81
C GLY A 178 -2.87 -7.01 -18.00
N ILE A 179 -3.61 -7.33 -16.94
CA ILE A 179 -5.06 -7.62 -16.98
C ILE A 179 -5.94 -6.43 -16.57
N LEU A 180 -5.34 -5.24 -16.36
CA LEU A 180 -6.04 -4.09 -15.78
C LEU A 180 -7.31 -3.68 -16.53
N ALA A 181 -7.29 -3.77 -17.87
CA ALA A 181 -8.42 -3.34 -18.69
C ALA A 181 -9.68 -4.17 -18.42
N ASP A 182 -9.53 -5.48 -18.23
CA ASP A 182 -10.63 -6.41 -17.99
C ASP A 182 -10.96 -6.51 -16.50
N PHE A 183 -9.94 -6.45 -15.64
CA PHE A 183 -10.09 -6.55 -14.20
C PHE A 183 -10.75 -5.31 -13.58
N ALA A 184 -10.29 -4.11 -13.94
CA ALA A 184 -10.73 -2.88 -13.26
C ALA A 184 -12.25 -2.68 -13.33
N PRO A 185 -12.95 -2.81 -14.48
CA PRO A 185 -14.41 -2.66 -14.53
C PRO A 185 -15.13 -3.57 -13.53
N VAL A 186 -14.79 -4.87 -13.51
CA VAL A 186 -15.42 -5.87 -12.63
C VAL A 186 -15.08 -5.58 -11.16
N TRP A 187 -13.82 -5.31 -10.87
CA TRP A 187 -13.33 -5.01 -9.52
C TRP A 187 -14.01 -3.78 -8.93
N ASN A 188 -14.20 -2.75 -9.75
CA ASN A 188 -14.90 -1.53 -9.37
C ASN A 188 -16.38 -1.80 -9.07
N ALA A 189 -17.07 -2.59 -9.90
CA ALA A 189 -18.46 -2.98 -9.66
C ALA A 189 -18.62 -3.66 -8.29
N LYS A 190 -17.71 -4.57 -7.94
CA LYS A 190 -17.69 -5.25 -6.64
C LYS A 190 -17.49 -4.26 -5.46
N HIS A 191 -16.58 -3.28 -5.59
CA HIS A 191 -16.33 -2.28 -4.54
C HIS A 191 -17.43 -1.23 -4.40
N LEU A 192 -18.01 -0.81 -5.52
CA LEU A 192 -19.17 0.06 -5.52
C LEU A 192 -20.30 -0.60 -4.74
N GLY A 193 -20.57 -1.90 -4.97
CA GLY A 193 -21.56 -2.67 -4.20
C GLY A 193 -21.33 -2.67 -2.67
N GLN A 194 -20.10 -2.38 -2.22
CA GLN A 194 -19.73 -2.25 -0.82
C GLN A 194 -19.68 -0.78 -0.32
N GLY A 195 -20.08 0.19 -1.14
CA GLY A 195 -20.16 1.61 -0.80
C GLY A 195 -18.84 2.38 -0.96
N ILE A 196 -17.83 1.81 -1.59
CA ILE A 196 -16.51 2.44 -1.71
C ILE A 196 -16.38 3.19 -3.04
N VAL A 197 -16.22 4.50 -2.95
CA VAL A 197 -15.96 5.39 -4.09
C VAL A 197 -14.56 5.99 -3.97
N GLU A 198 -13.55 5.18 -4.24
CA GLU A 198 -12.14 5.59 -4.10
C GLU A 198 -11.70 6.58 -5.17
N SER A 199 -10.80 7.49 -4.80
CA SER A 199 -10.28 8.53 -5.72
C SER A 199 -9.57 7.94 -6.95
N ALA A 200 -8.90 6.80 -6.78
CA ALA A 200 -8.23 6.08 -7.85
C ALA A 200 -9.22 5.46 -8.85
N PHE A 201 -10.35 4.96 -8.36
CA PHE A 201 -11.45 4.47 -9.20
C PHE A 201 -11.98 5.61 -10.08
N VAL A 202 -12.39 6.71 -9.45
CA VAL A 202 -12.97 7.88 -10.12
C VAL A 202 -12.04 8.38 -11.22
N LYS A 203 -10.73 8.46 -10.94
CA LYS A 203 -9.71 8.86 -11.91
C LYS A 203 -9.60 7.90 -13.08
N TRP A 204 -9.53 6.59 -12.82
CA TRP A 204 -9.45 5.58 -13.88
C TRP A 204 -10.70 5.60 -14.76
N PHE A 205 -11.89 5.57 -14.15
CA PHE A 205 -13.15 5.50 -14.88
C PHE A 205 -13.36 6.74 -15.75
N ASN A 206 -13.15 7.94 -15.19
CA ASN A 206 -13.26 9.17 -15.97
C ASN A 206 -12.24 9.18 -17.14
N GLY A 207 -11.03 8.67 -16.92
CA GLY A 207 -10.04 8.51 -17.99
C GLY A 207 -10.47 7.51 -19.06
N HIS A 208 -11.11 6.41 -18.67
CA HIS A 208 -11.64 5.40 -19.59
C HIS A 208 -12.83 5.92 -20.40
N ALA A 209 -13.81 6.55 -19.74
CA ALA A 209 -14.95 7.18 -20.39
C ALA A 209 -14.50 8.28 -21.37
N LYS A 210 -13.48 9.08 -21.00
CA LYS A 210 -12.89 10.07 -21.91
C LYS A 210 -12.27 9.40 -23.15
N LYS A 211 -11.48 8.35 -22.99
CA LYS A 211 -10.90 7.61 -24.12
C LYS A 211 -11.97 7.04 -25.05
N ILE A 212 -13.08 6.54 -24.50
CA ILE A 212 -14.21 6.08 -25.31
C ILE A 212 -14.85 7.28 -26.01
N ALA A 213 -15.03 8.42 -25.34
CA ALA A 213 -15.64 9.61 -25.92
C ALA A 213 -14.84 10.16 -27.12
N ASP A 214 -13.52 9.96 -27.14
CA ASP A 214 -12.66 10.35 -28.26
C ASP A 214 -12.99 9.60 -29.56
N THR A 215 -13.63 8.41 -29.47
CA THR A 215 -13.93 7.55 -30.64
C THR A 215 -15.43 7.27 -30.82
N ASN A 216 -16.19 7.21 -29.73
CA ASN A 216 -17.62 6.95 -29.72
C ASN A 216 -18.28 7.65 -28.50
N LYS A 217 -18.76 8.88 -28.73
CA LYS A 217 -19.45 9.69 -27.71
C LYS A 217 -20.67 8.98 -27.10
N GLY A 218 -21.45 8.26 -27.92
CA GLY A 218 -22.65 7.54 -27.45
C GLY A 218 -22.30 6.43 -26.46
N ALA A 219 -21.29 5.61 -26.77
CA ALA A 219 -20.81 4.56 -25.88
C ALA A 219 -20.25 5.13 -24.56
N ALA A 220 -19.60 6.30 -24.59
CA ALA A 220 -19.12 6.96 -23.38
C ALA A 220 -20.27 7.44 -22.49
N ILE A 221 -21.32 8.03 -23.08
CA ILE A 221 -22.52 8.46 -22.36
C ILE A 221 -23.20 7.25 -21.69
N ASP A 222 -23.37 6.15 -22.42
CA ASP A 222 -23.96 4.91 -21.88
C ASP A 222 -23.15 4.34 -20.72
N LEU A 223 -21.81 4.36 -20.84
CA LEU A 223 -20.91 3.93 -19.77
C LEU A 223 -21.08 4.80 -18.51
N LEU A 224 -21.02 6.13 -18.66
CA LEU A 224 -21.20 7.07 -17.55
C LEU A 224 -22.58 6.92 -16.89
N ALA A 225 -23.63 6.72 -17.68
CA ALA A 225 -25.01 6.54 -17.21
C ALA A 225 -25.16 5.23 -16.41
N LYS A 226 -24.56 4.13 -16.89
CA LYS A 226 -24.54 2.85 -16.16
C LYS A 226 -23.87 2.99 -14.80
N GLU A 227 -22.74 3.69 -14.71
CA GLU A 227 -22.13 3.96 -13.40
C GLU A 227 -23.03 4.85 -12.54
N GLN A 228 -23.62 5.91 -13.10
CA GLN A 228 -24.51 6.79 -12.34
C GLN A 228 -25.65 5.99 -11.70
N THR A 229 -26.29 5.10 -12.46
CA THR A 229 -27.33 4.20 -11.96
C THR A 229 -26.78 3.28 -10.88
N ALA A 230 -25.63 2.64 -11.10
CA ALA A 230 -25.02 1.75 -10.12
C ALA A 230 -24.72 2.45 -8.79
N VAL A 231 -24.13 3.65 -8.82
CA VAL A 231 -23.84 4.46 -7.62
C VAL A 231 -25.13 4.93 -6.93
N SER A 232 -26.18 5.25 -7.70
CA SER A 232 -27.47 5.69 -7.14
C SER A 232 -28.24 4.56 -6.44
N LEU A 233 -27.97 3.30 -6.82
CA LEU A 233 -28.62 2.12 -6.24
C LEU A 233 -27.87 1.54 -5.04
N LEU A 234 -26.75 2.16 -4.64
CA LEU A 234 -26.03 1.70 -3.45
C LEU A 234 -26.87 1.88 -2.19
N PRO A 235 -26.91 0.86 -1.29
CA PRO A 235 -27.77 0.89 -0.11
C PRO A 235 -27.38 2.00 0.89
N ASN A 236 -26.11 2.39 0.91
CA ASN A 236 -25.58 3.45 1.76
C ASN A 236 -25.15 4.66 0.92
N GLN A 237 -25.97 5.71 0.91
CA GLN A 237 -25.61 6.98 0.27
C GLN A 237 -24.78 7.83 1.23
N THR A 238 -23.59 8.20 0.78
CA THR A 238 -22.63 9.06 1.50
C THR A 238 -22.43 10.37 0.74
N ALA A 239 -21.76 11.34 1.37
CA ALA A 239 -21.34 12.56 0.66
C ALA A 239 -20.48 12.25 -0.58
N ALA A 240 -19.67 11.18 -0.53
CA ALA A 240 -18.83 10.76 -1.65
C ALA A 240 -19.64 10.15 -2.80
N THR A 241 -20.62 9.28 -2.51
CA THR A 241 -21.49 8.69 -3.54
C THR A 241 -22.37 9.75 -4.19
N ASN A 242 -22.95 10.66 -3.40
CA ASN A 242 -23.74 11.78 -3.92
C ASN A 242 -22.91 12.71 -4.82
N LYS A 243 -21.71 13.08 -4.37
CA LYS A 243 -20.78 13.86 -5.19
C LYS A 243 -20.44 13.14 -6.51
N ARG A 244 -20.22 11.83 -6.46
CA ARG A 244 -19.93 11.04 -7.66
C ARG A 244 -21.09 11.03 -8.65
N ILE A 245 -22.32 10.87 -8.16
CA ILE A 245 -23.53 10.95 -8.99
C ILE A 245 -23.60 12.30 -9.70
N ASP A 246 -23.36 13.40 -8.98
CA ASP A 246 -23.39 14.74 -9.56
C ASP A 246 -22.27 14.97 -10.58
N ASP A 247 -21.06 14.49 -10.30
CA ASP A 247 -19.93 14.56 -11.23
C ASP A 247 -20.21 13.74 -12.51
N LEU A 248 -20.88 12.60 -12.40
CA LEU A 248 -21.29 11.78 -13.55
C LEU A 248 -22.36 12.48 -14.38
N ARG A 249 -23.38 13.06 -13.74
CA ARG A 249 -24.42 13.86 -14.42
C ARG A 249 -23.82 15.03 -15.21
N LYS A 250 -22.87 15.75 -14.61
CA LYS A 250 -22.15 16.86 -15.28
C LYS A 250 -21.36 16.38 -16.49
N GLN A 251 -20.64 15.27 -16.37
CA GLN A 251 -19.89 14.70 -17.50
C GLN A 251 -20.80 14.25 -18.65
N ILE A 252 -21.93 13.60 -18.33
CA ILE A 252 -22.94 13.20 -19.32
C ILE A 252 -23.51 14.44 -20.05
N ALA A 253 -23.86 15.50 -19.30
CA ALA A 253 -24.37 16.74 -19.88
C ALA A 253 -23.36 17.38 -20.83
N LEU A 254 -22.10 17.52 -20.39
CA LEU A 254 -21.02 18.07 -21.22
C LEU A 254 -20.82 17.30 -22.53
N LEU A 255 -20.84 15.97 -22.49
CA LEU A 255 -20.68 15.16 -23.70
C LEU A 255 -21.87 15.26 -24.67
N LYS A 256 -23.07 15.57 -24.17
CA LYS A 256 -24.26 15.82 -25.01
C LYS A 256 -24.24 17.18 -25.70
N GLU A 257 -23.61 18.19 -25.08
CA GLU A 257 -23.57 19.56 -25.60
C GLU A 257 -22.50 19.77 -26.68
N VAL A 258 -21.39 19.03 -26.62
CA VAL A 258 -20.30 19.15 -27.60
C VAL A 258 -20.70 18.41 -28.90
N LYS A 259 -21.20 19.17 -29.89
CA LYS A 259 -21.41 18.71 -31.27
C LYS A 259 -20.08 18.40 -31.94
#